data_AF-A0A127SRR8-F1
#
_entry.id   AF-A0A127SRR8-F1
#
_cell.length_a   1.000
_cell.length_b   1.000
_cell.length_c   1.000
_cell.angle_alpha   90.00
_cell.angle_beta   90.00
_cell.angle_gamma   90.00
#
_symmetry.space_group_name_H-M   'P 1'
#
loop_
_entity.id
_entity.type
_entity.pdbx_description
1 polymer ?
#
loop_
_entity_poly.entity_id
_entity_poly.type
_entity_poly.pdbx_seq_one_letter_code
_entity_poly.pdbx_strand_id
1 'polypeptide(L)'
;GVKIHVLDGERFSLGNMDDKELSAFGDKARRLNLDIHIETSASDKASIDEAVAIALKTGASSVRFYPRYEGNLRDVLSIIANDIAYVRETYQDSGLTFTIEQHEDLKSHELVSLVKESEMESLSLLLTV
;
A
#
# COMPACT_ATOMS: atom_id res chain seq x y z
N GLY A 1 -1.33 11.50 11.25
CA GLY A 1 -2.48 10.95 10.52
C GLY A 1 -3.07 9.76 11.25
N VAL A 2 -4.10 9.16 10.66
CA VAL A 2 -4.67 7.86 11.03
C VAL A 2 -4.15 6.80 10.06
N LYS A 3 -3.81 5.64 10.59
CA LYS A 3 -3.36 4.46 9.84
C LYS A 3 -4.48 3.43 9.86
N ILE A 4 -4.93 2.96 8.70
CA ILE A 4 -6.11 2.10 8.60
C ILE A 4 -5.86 1.02 7.57
N HIS A 5 -6.03 -0.23 7.99
CA HIS A 5 -5.97 -1.35 7.08
C HIS A 5 -7.29 -1.48 6.29
N VAL A 6 -7.21 -1.81 5.00
CA VAL A 6 -8.36 -1.93 4.08
C VAL A 6 -9.48 -2.81 4.67
N LEU A 7 -9.09 -3.88 5.38
CA LEU A 7 -10.01 -4.89 5.94
C LEU A 7 -10.33 -4.72 7.44
N ASP A 8 -9.80 -3.70 8.12
CA ASP A 8 -10.05 -3.50 9.56
C ASP A 8 -11.48 -3.04 9.82
N GLY A 9 -12.13 -3.60 10.84
CA GLY A 9 -13.48 -3.17 11.27
C GLY A 9 -14.62 -4.07 10.78
N GLU A 10 -14.32 -5.29 10.31
CA GLU A 10 -15.30 -6.28 9.86
C GLU A 10 -16.25 -5.70 8.80
N ARG A 11 -17.57 -5.66 9.08
CA ARG A 11 -18.56 -5.06 8.18
C ARG A 11 -18.37 -3.56 7.94
N PHE A 12 -17.57 -2.88 8.75
CA PHE A 12 -17.27 -1.45 8.66
C PHE A 12 -15.89 -1.17 8.07
N SER A 13 -15.24 -2.18 7.48
CA SER A 13 -13.97 -2.00 6.81
C SER A 13 -14.09 -1.10 5.60
N LEU A 14 -12.99 -0.43 5.25
CA LEU A 14 -12.96 0.44 4.06
C LEU A 14 -13.22 -0.37 2.79
N GLY A 15 -12.76 -1.62 2.71
CA GLY A 15 -13.05 -2.51 1.58
C GLY A 15 -14.52 -2.89 1.41
N ASN A 16 -15.36 -2.71 2.44
CA ASN A 16 -16.80 -2.95 2.36
C ASN A 16 -17.61 -1.67 2.08
N MET A 17 -16.96 -0.49 2.09
CA MET A 17 -17.63 0.80 1.89
C MET A 17 -17.87 1.08 0.41
N ASP A 18 -19.00 1.71 0.10
CA ASP A 18 -19.20 2.31 -1.21
C ASP A 18 -18.43 3.64 -1.36
N ASP A 19 -18.39 4.16 -2.59
CA ASP A 19 -17.72 5.43 -2.93
C ASP A 19 -18.16 6.62 -2.05
N LYS A 20 -19.45 6.67 -1.67
CA LYS A 20 -20.01 7.76 -0.87
C LYS A 20 -19.57 7.63 0.58
N GLU A 21 -19.55 6.41 1.10
CA GLU A 21 -19.07 6.11 2.44
C GLU A 21 -17.57 6.41 2.58
N LEU A 22 -16.76 6.03 1.60
CA LEU A 22 -15.32 6.35 1.55
C LEU A 22 -15.08 7.87 1.50
N SER A 23 -15.84 8.59 0.68
CA SER A 23 -15.74 10.06 0.63
C SER A 23 -16.15 10.71 1.95
N ALA A 24 -17.24 10.25 2.58
CA ALA A 24 -17.68 10.74 3.87
C ALA A 24 -16.67 10.44 5.00
N PHE A 25 -15.99 9.30 4.92
CA PHE A 25 -14.87 8.97 5.80
C PHE A 25 -13.73 9.99 5.65
N GLY A 26 -13.32 10.27 4.42
CA GLY A 26 -12.31 11.29 4.10
C GLY A 26 -12.67 12.68 4.62
N ASP A 27 -13.92 13.10 4.41
CA ASP A 27 -14.44 14.39 4.90
C ASP A 27 -14.43 14.49 6.43
N LYS A 28 -14.65 13.37 7.13
CA LYS A 28 -14.56 13.33 8.59
C LYS A 28 -13.11 13.47 9.04
N ALA A 29 -12.17 12.74 8.43
CA ALA A 29 -10.75 12.85 8.76
C ALA A 29 -10.22 14.28 8.52
N ARG A 30 -10.59 14.89 7.38
CA ARG A 30 -10.23 16.28 7.05
C ARG A 30 -10.75 17.28 8.08
N ARG A 31 -12.01 17.15 8.51
CA ARG A 31 -12.60 17.99 9.57
C ARG A 31 -11.89 17.86 10.91
N LEU A 32 -11.26 16.71 11.17
CA LEU A 32 -10.47 16.44 12.35
C LEU A 32 -8.98 16.79 12.17
N ASN A 33 -8.58 17.33 11.01
CA ASN A 33 -7.20 17.62 10.64
C ASN A 33 -6.29 16.37 10.73
N LEU A 34 -6.82 15.21 10.33
CA LEU A 34 -6.11 13.94 10.27
C LEU A 34 -5.81 13.57 8.82
N ASP A 35 -4.53 13.41 8.51
CA ASP A 35 -4.09 12.74 7.28
C ASP A 35 -4.43 11.25 7.32
N ILE A 36 -4.76 10.64 6.19
CA ILE A 36 -5.12 9.21 6.11
C ILE A 36 -3.98 8.45 5.44
N HIS A 37 -3.59 7.34 6.03
CA HIS A 37 -2.63 6.38 5.48
C HIS A 37 -3.31 5.02 5.36
N ILE A 38 -3.45 4.53 4.14
CA ILE A 38 -4.07 3.23 3.84
C ILE A 38 -3.04 2.12 3.95
N GLU A 39 -3.45 0.97 4.49
CA GLU A 39 -2.60 -0.20 4.65
C GLU A 39 -3.26 -1.43 4.04
N THR A 40 -2.49 -2.24 3.31
CA THR A 40 -2.93 -3.54 2.82
C THR A 40 -1.86 -4.59 3.08
N SER A 41 -2.28 -5.85 3.14
CA SER A 41 -1.46 -6.97 3.58
C SER A 41 -1.03 -7.92 2.47
N ALA A 42 -1.09 -7.39 1.25
CA ALA A 42 -0.68 -8.04 0.02
C ALA A 42 -0.14 -7.01 -0.96
N SER A 43 0.64 -7.47 -1.94
CA SER A 43 1.19 -6.65 -3.02
C SER A 43 0.71 -7.08 -4.40
N ASP A 44 -0.16 -8.09 -4.48
CA ASP A 44 -0.73 -8.50 -5.76
C ASP A 44 -1.59 -7.38 -6.34
N LYS A 45 -1.72 -7.39 -7.67
CA LYS A 45 -2.43 -6.37 -8.42
C LYS A 45 -3.82 -6.04 -7.87
N ALA A 46 -4.64 -7.04 -7.55
CA ALA A 46 -6.01 -6.79 -7.11
C ALA A 46 -6.04 -6.06 -5.76
N SER A 47 -5.18 -6.48 -4.84
CA SER A 47 -5.04 -5.85 -3.53
C SER A 47 -4.50 -4.42 -3.61
N ILE A 48 -3.55 -4.15 -4.52
CA ILE A 48 -3.04 -2.80 -4.76
C ILE A 48 -4.12 -1.90 -5.39
N ASP A 49 -4.84 -2.41 -6.40
CA ASP A 49 -5.89 -1.66 -7.08
C ASP A 49 -6.99 -1.23 -6.09
N GLU A 50 -7.42 -2.14 -5.21
CA GLU A 50 -8.38 -1.86 -4.14
C GLU A 50 -7.84 -0.80 -3.17
N ALA A 51 -6.62 -0.99 -2.66
CA ALA A 51 -6.02 -0.06 -1.69
C ALA A 51 -5.84 1.35 -2.27
N VAL A 52 -5.43 1.46 -3.53
CA VAL A 52 -5.31 2.75 -4.23
C VAL A 52 -6.67 3.37 -4.49
N ALA A 53 -7.67 2.60 -4.92
CA ALA A 53 -9.02 3.11 -5.12
C ALA A 53 -9.59 3.71 -3.82
N ILE A 54 -9.43 3.00 -2.70
CA ILE A 54 -9.81 3.49 -1.37
C ILE A 54 -9.01 4.75 -0.99
N ALA A 55 -7.69 4.76 -1.22
CA ALA A 55 -6.85 5.91 -0.92
C ALA A 55 -7.31 7.17 -1.66
N LEU A 56 -7.61 7.06 -2.97
CA LEU A 56 -8.07 8.17 -3.79
C LEU A 56 -9.46 8.68 -3.35
N LYS A 57 -10.39 7.77 -3.02
CA LYS A 57 -11.75 8.13 -2.60
C LYS A 57 -11.81 8.76 -1.21
N THR A 58 -10.92 8.33 -0.32
CA THR A 58 -10.80 8.88 1.04
C THR A 58 -9.92 10.14 1.09
N GLY A 59 -9.14 10.41 0.05
CA GLY A 59 -8.16 11.51 0.03
C GLY A 59 -6.94 11.24 0.89
N ALA A 60 -6.56 9.97 1.03
CA ALA A 60 -5.33 9.55 1.70
C ALA A 60 -4.08 10.04 0.96
N SER A 61 -2.97 10.19 1.69
CA SER A 61 -1.68 10.62 1.15
C SER A 61 -0.75 9.45 0.79
N SER A 62 -1.01 8.27 1.36
CA SER A 62 -0.10 7.12 1.22
C SER A 62 -0.80 5.78 1.26
N VAL A 63 -0.21 4.81 0.55
CA VAL A 63 -0.52 3.38 0.65
C VAL A 63 0.71 2.63 1.15
N ARG A 64 0.57 1.91 2.26
CA ARG A 64 1.56 0.95 2.74
C ARG A 64 1.11 -0.46 2.42
N PHE A 65 1.98 -1.27 1.83
CA PHE A 65 1.71 -2.65 1.52
C PHE A 65 2.87 -3.54 1.98
N TYR A 66 2.59 -4.81 2.23
CA TYR A 66 3.61 -5.78 2.55
C TYR A 66 3.38 -7.08 1.76
N PRO A 67 4.36 -7.52 0.95
CA PRO A 67 4.25 -8.78 0.21
C PRO A 67 4.23 -10.00 1.14
N ARG A 68 3.29 -10.93 0.91
CA ARG A 68 3.17 -12.20 1.62
C ARG A 68 3.22 -13.37 0.64
N TYR A 69 4.37 -13.59 0.03
CA TYR A 69 4.59 -14.75 -0.84
C TYR A 69 5.46 -15.79 -0.15
N GLU A 70 5.05 -17.05 -0.26
CA GLU A 70 5.81 -18.19 0.22
C GLU A 70 6.49 -18.91 -0.96
N GLY A 71 7.69 -19.42 -0.75
CA GLY A 71 8.40 -20.22 -1.75
C GLY A 71 9.91 -20.00 -1.76
N ASN A 72 10.55 -20.33 -2.88
CA ASN A 72 11.97 -20.04 -3.05
C ASN A 72 12.17 -18.53 -3.07
N LEU A 73 13.17 -18.04 -2.31
CA LEU A 73 13.48 -16.62 -2.21
C LEU A 73 13.64 -15.95 -3.58
N ARG A 74 14.28 -16.60 -4.55
CA ARG A 74 14.46 -16.02 -5.89
C ARG A 74 13.13 -15.79 -6.61
N ASP A 75 12.22 -16.75 -6.50
CA ASP A 75 10.90 -16.66 -7.15
C ASP A 75 10.06 -15.60 -6.46
N VAL A 76 10.08 -15.57 -5.12
CA VAL A 76 9.41 -14.55 -4.31
C VAL A 76 9.91 -13.14 -4.66
N LEU A 77 11.23 -12.93 -4.75
CA LEU A 77 11.79 -11.63 -5.15
C LEU A 77 11.38 -11.23 -6.57
N SER A 78 11.30 -12.20 -7.49
CA SER A 78 10.81 -11.93 -8.85
C SER A 78 9.35 -11.51 -8.88
N ILE A 79 8.50 -12.09 -8.01
CA ILE A 79 7.10 -11.69 -7.89
C ILE A 79 7.02 -10.26 -7.33
N ILE A 80 7.75 -9.96 -6.25
CA ILE A 80 7.75 -8.63 -5.63
C ILE A 80 8.27 -7.56 -6.61
N ALA A 81 9.29 -7.87 -7.40
CA ALA A 81 9.78 -6.97 -8.44
C ALA A 81 8.70 -6.64 -9.48
N ASN A 82 7.93 -7.64 -9.91
CA ASN A 82 6.82 -7.44 -10.85
C ASN A 82 5.68 -6.62 -10.23
N ASP A 83 5.36 -6.86 -8.95
CA ASP A 83 4.37 -6.07 -8.22
C ASP A 83 4.79 -4.60 -8.12
N ILE A 84 6.05 -4.33 -7.75
CA ILE A 84 6.60 -2.97 -7.70
C ILE A 84 6.57 -2.31 -9.08
N ALA A 85 6.96 -3.03 -10.14
CA ALA A 85 6.87 -2.52 -11.50
C ALA A 85 5.43 -2.16 -11.87
N TYR A 86 4.46 -2.99 -11.51
CA TYR A 86 3.04 -2.71 -11.70
C TYR A 86 2.58 -1.44 -10.97
N VAL A 87 2.96 -1.28 -9.69
CA VAL A 87 2.62 -0.07 -8.92
C VAL A 87 3.22 1.17 -9.59
N ARG A 88 4.47 1.11 -10.03
CA ARG A 88 5.13 2.21 -10.74
C ARG A 88 4.40 2.56 -12.02
N GLU A 89 4.22 1.59 -12.91
CA GLU A 89 3.61 1.81 -14.23
C GLU A 89 2.20 2.37 -14.12
N THR A 90 1.44 1.98 -13.10
CA THR A 90 0.03 2.31 -12.97
C THR A 90 -0.22 3.56 -12.11
N TYR A 91 0.59 3.77 -11.06
CA TYR A 91 0.26 4.70 -9.98
C TYR A 91 1.36 5.68 -9.58
N GLN A 92 2.52 5.71 -10.24
CA GLN A 92 3.59 6.66 -9.90
C GLN A 92 3.13 8.14 -9.93
N ASP A 93 2.22 8.49 -10.83
CA ASP A 93 1.70 9.86 -11.01
C ASP A 93 0.37 10.10 -10.27
N SER A 94 -0.07 9.18 -9.42
CA SER A 94 -1.35 9.29 -8.69
C SER A 94 -1.36 10.40 -7.63
N GLY A 95 -0.19 10.91 -7.25
CA GLY A 95 -0.02 11.80 -6.10
C GLY A 95 0.06 11.08 -4.75
N LEU A 96 -0.08 9.75 -4.73
CA LEU A 96 0.13 8.92 -3.55
C LEU A 96 1.62 8.62 -3.35
N THR A 97 2.01 8.50 -2.09
CA THR A 97 3.28 7.86 -1.72
C THR A 97 3.05 6.39 -1.38
N PHE A 98 4.04 5.56 -1.69
CA PHE A 98 3.99 4.13 -1.47
C PHE A 98 5.08 3.73 -0.49
N THR A 99 4.76 2.79 0.39
CA THR A 99 5.70 2.21 1.32
C THR A 99 5.59 0.70 1.26
N ILE A 100 6.69 0.03 0.93
CA ILE A 100 6.80 -1.41 1.12
C ILE A 100 7.30 -1.67 2.54
N GLU A 101 6.61 -2.51 3.30
CA GLU A 101 7.02 -2.93 4.63
C GLU A 101 7.59 -4.37 4.59
N GLN A 102 8.69 -4.57 5.31
CA GLN A 102 9.33 -5.88 5.44
C GLN A 102 8.46 -6.87 6.22
N HIS A 103 8.36 -8.11 5.74
CA HIS A 103 7.84 -9.25 6.50
C HIS A 103 8.98 -10.13 7.02
N GLU A 104 8.76 -10.86 8.13
CA GLU A 104 9.79 -11.59 8.91
C GLU A 104 10.74 -12.49 8.08
N ASP A 105 10.25 -13.03 6.97
CA ASP A 105 10.99 -13.96 6.09
C ASP A 105 11.83 -13.29 4.99
N LEU A 106 11.50 -12.06 4.62
CA LEU A 106 12.26 -11.29 3.62
C LEU A 106 13.37 -10.52 4.34
N LYS A 107 14.64 -10.69 3.96
CA LYS A 107 15.72 -9.91 4.55
C LYS A 107 15.70 -8.48 3.98
N SER A 108 16.15 -7.53 4.79
CA SER A 108 16.03 -6.10 4.48
C SER A 108 16.83 -5.70 3.24
N HIS A 109 17.95 -6.38 2.95
CA HIS A 109 18.85 -5.99 1.87
C HIS A 109 18.30 -6.27 0.45
N GLU A 110 17.59 -7.38 0.22
CA GLU A 110 16.99 -7.63 -1.09
C GLU A 110 15.87 -6.63 -1.39
N LEU A 111 15.04 -6.30 -0.40
CA LEU A 111 14.00 -5.28 -0.54
C LEU A 111 14.57 -3.89 -0.81
N VAL A 112 15.70 -3.53 -0.17
CA VAL A 112 16.41 -2.27 -0.47
C VAL A 112 16.84 -2.24 -1.94
N SER A 113 17.38 -3.34 -2.47
CA SER A 113 17.78 -3.40 -3.88
C SER A 113 16.57 -3.25 -4.80
N LEU A 114 15.47 -3.96 -4.54
CA LEU A 114 14.24 -3.85 -5.34
C LEU A 114 13.67 -2.43 -5.37
N VAL A 115 13.62 -1.74 -4.23
CA VAL A 115 13.15 -0.35 -4.18
C VAL A 115 14.06 0.58 -4.98
N LYS A 116 15.39 0.41 -4.88
CA LYS A 116 16.34 1.21 -5.67
C LYS A 116 16.23 0.95 -7.17
N GLU A 117 16.11 -0.31 -7.56
CA GLU A 117 16.00 -0.75 -8.96
C GLU A 117 14.66 -0.36 -9.59
N SER A 118 13.63 -0.10 -8.77
CA SER A 118 12.32 0.34 -9.27
C SER A 118 12.36 1.71 -9.94
N GLU A 119 13.31 2.59 -9.57
CA GLU A 119 13.35 3.99 -10.00
C GLU A 119 12.02 4.74 -9.77
N MET A 120 11.21 4.29 -8.81
CA MET A 120 9.94 4.93 -8.45
C MET A 120 10.17 5.90 -7.29
N GLU A 121 10.19 7.21 -7.59
CA GLU A 121 10.47 8.25 -6.59
C GLU A 121 9.48 8.26 -5.42
N SER A 122 8.23 7.88 -5.69
CA SER A 122 7.16 7.82 -4.69
C SER A 122 7.17 6.54 -3.86
N LEU A 123 8.10 5.60 -4.08
CA LEU A 123 8.23 4.36 -3.31
C LEU A 123 9.35 4.44 -2.28
N SER A 124 9.05 4.00 -1.07
CA SER A 124 10.01 3.90 0.04
C SER A 124 9.92 2.55 0.75
N LEU A 125 10.96 2.20 1.52
CA LEU A 125 11.01 0.99 2.34
C LEU A 125 10.87 1.36 3.82
N LEU A 126 9.99 0.66 4.55
CA LEU A 126 9.91 0.72 6.01
C LEU A 126 10.57 -0.52 6.62
N LEU A 127 11.56 -0.29 7.49
CA LEU A 127 12.23 -1.31 8.29
C LEU A 127 11.71 -1.23 9.73
N THR A 128 11.17 -2.33 10.24
CA THR A 128 10.85 -2.50 11.66
C THR A 128 12.08 -3.07 12.38
N VAL A 129 12.56 -2.33 13.38
CA VAL A 129 13.69 -2.70 14.26
C VAL A 129 13.23 -3.49 15.47
#